data_AF-A0A963VSI7-F1
#
_entry.id   AF-A0A963VSI7-F1
#
_cell.length_a   1.000
_cell.length_b   1.000
_cell.length_c   1.000
_cell.angle_alpha   90.00
_cell.angle_beta   90.00
_cell.angle_gamma   90.00
#
_symmetry.space_group_name_H-M   'P 1'
#
loop_
_entity.id
_entity.type
_entity.pdbx_description
1 polymer ?
#
loop_
_entity_poly.entity_id
_entity_poly.type
_entity_poly.pdbx_seq_one_letter_code
_entity_poly.pdbx_strand_id
1 'polypeptide(L)'
;MKYLWTAGLVLTLAACGQAPNPAPEDVQVEAGSVGDAFDPATAEISLDASPQSDTQIRFVVTTNLPTPVEVMAGVALAGQKPDDVFIGHSERVTLASSRTEFVLDTSSARNALPSGEYDAEVSFYPRWGAENGNPAAKTAPELEATDRITLGGSGEDRADAERRNELQRWVMGNIGMNVPWNRENFEARLGPAQKGPSTMSRLHDAYYFPDADMTFLVNRLKNEVTVWRVGDVTE
;
A
#
# COMPACT_ATOMS: atom_id res chain seq x y z
N MET A 1 -74.94 10.41 -22.88
CA MET A 1 -74.56 10.52 -24.31
C MET A 1 -73.39 9.56 -24.52
N LYS A 2 -73.57 8.37 -25.14
CA LYS A 2 -73.39 8.05 -26.58
C LYS A 2 -72.11 8.75 -27.12
N TYR A 3 -71.06 8.07 -27.57
CA TYR A 3 -71.00 7.00 -28.59
C TYR A 3 -69.77 6.06 -28.43
N LEU A 4 -69.95 4.79 -28.84
CA LEU A 4 -68.92 3.85 -29.30
C LEU A 4 -68.21 4.37 -30.55
N TRP A 5 -66.98 3.91 -30.85
CA TRP A 5 -66.62 3.18 -32.10
C TRP A 5 -65.30 2.42 -31.93
N THR A 6 -65.31 1.20 -32.45
CA THR A 6 -64.27 0.15 -32.50
C THR A 6 -63.39 0.25 -33.76
N ALA A 7 -62.10 -0.07 -33.62
CA ALA A 7 -61.23 -0.72 -34.62
C ALA A 7 -60.03 -1.29 -33.83
N GLY A 8 -59.64 -2.56 -33.89
CA GLY A 8 -59.67 -3.50 -35.00
C GLY A 8 -58.27 -3.59 -35.61
N LEU A 9 -57.29 -4.15 -34.88
CA LEU A 9 -55.96 -4.44 -35.42
C LEU A 9 -55.67 -5.94 -35.26
N VAL A 10 -55.60 -6.62 -36.41
CA VAL A 10 -55.17 -8.01 -36.55
C VAL A 10 -53.65 -8.00 -36.67
N LEU A 11 -52.94 -8.62 -35.71
CA LEU A 11 -51.53 -8.99 -35.89
C LEU A 11 -51.45 -10.45 -36.32
N THR A 12 -50.97 -10.64 -37.54
CA THR A 12 -50.59 -11.92 -38.15
C THR A 12 -49.30 -12.44 -37.50
N LEU A 13 -49.37 -13.64 -36.93
CA LEU A 13 -48.22 -14.44 -36.49
C LEU A 13 -47.47 -14.96 -37.74
N ALA A 14 -46.28 -14.41 -38.00
CA ALA A 14 -45.34 -14.98 -38.94
C ALA A 14 -44.59 -16.15 -38.28
N ALA A 15 -44.84 -17.36 -38.77
CA ALA A 15 -44.05 -18.54 -38.48
C ALA A 15 -42.72 -18.47 -39.27
N CYS A 16 -41.61 -18.27 -38.58
CA CYS A 16 -40.27 -18.47 -39.14
C CYS A 16 -39.73 -19.82 -38.65
N GLY A 17 -39.32 -20.64 -39.62
CA GLY A 17 -38.92 -22.02 -39.45
C GLY A 17 -37.76 -22.24 -38.49
N GLN A 18 -37.91 -23.30 -37.70
CA GLN A 18 -36.88 -23.87 -36.85
C GLN A 18 -35.85 -24.56 -37.76
N ALA A 19 -34.63 -24.01 -37.82
CA ALA A 19 -33.49 -24.72 -38.37
C ALA A 19 -33.16 -25.94 -37.47
N PRO A 20 -32.71 -27.07 -38.04
CA PRO A 20 -32.33 -28.24 -37.26
C PRO A 20 -31.12 -27.91 -36.38
N ASN A 21 -31.26 -28.21 -35.10
CA ASN A 21 -30.24 -28.10 -34.08
C ASN A 21 -29.02 -28.95 -34.48
N PRO A 22 -27.80 -28.40 -34.67
CA PRO A 22 -26.62 -29.25 -34.80
C PRO A 22 -26.42 -30.01 -33.49
N ALA A 23 -26.07 -31.29 -33.61
CA ALA A 23 -25.75 -32.16 -32.48
C ALA A 23 -24.68 -31.49 -31.59
N PRO A 24 -24.67 -31.74 -30.27
CA PRO A 24 -23.59 -31.26 -29.42
C PRO A 24 -22.30 -31.88 -29.92
N GLU A 25 -21.42 -31.05 -30.50
CA GLU A 25 -20.03 -31.39 -30.66
C GLU A 25 -19.49 -31.64 -29.25
N ASP A 26 -18.96 -32.85 -29.04
CA ASP A 26 -18.15 -33.18 -27.88
C ASP A 26 -17.04 -32.14 -27.79
N VAL A 27 -17.24 -31.16 -26.91
CA VAL A 27 -16.17 -30.32 -26.42
C VAL A 27 -15.27 -31.27 -25.66
N GLN A 28 -14.23 -31.76 -26.34
CA GLN A 28 -13.06 -32.29 -25.69
C GLN A 28 -12.48 -31.13 -24.87
N VAL A 29 -12.91 -31.08 -23.60
CA VAL A 29 -12.19 -30.37 -22.56
C VAL A 29 -10.81 -31.02 -22.57
N GLU A 30 -9.81 -30.33 -23.11
CA GLU A 30 -8.42 -30.69 -22.91
C GLU A 30 -8.23 -30.75 -21.39
N ALA A 31 -8.21 -31.98 -20.89
CA ALA A 31 -7.73 -32.28 -19.57
C ALA A 31 -6.29 -31.79 -19.54
N GLY A 32 -6.06 -30.66 -18.89
CA GLY A 32 -4.74 -30.12 -18.62
C GLY A 32 -3.85 -31.26 -18.15
N SER A 33 -2.71 -31.40 -18.83
CA SER A 33 -1.75 -32.47 -18.62
C SER A 33 -1.47 -32.68 -17.14
N VAL A 34 -1.48 -33.95 -16.74
CA VAL A 34 -0.99 -34.45 -15.45
C VAL A 34 0.31 -33.72 -15.09
N GLY A 35 0.27 -33.00 -13.96
CA GLY A 35 1.25 -32.00 -13.58
C GLY A 35 2.68 -32.54 -13.50
N ASP A 36 3.58 -31.82 -14.14
CA ASP A 36 4.99 -31.89 -13.79
C ASP A 36 5.09 -31.62 -12.28
N ALA A 37 5.69 -32.57 -11.56
CA ALA A 37 5.98 -32.38 -10.15
C ALA A 37 6.85 -31.13 -10.02
N PHE A 38 6.44 -30.19 -9.18
CA PHE A 38 7.21 -28.99 -8.90
C PHE A 38 8.64 -29.37 -8.47
N ASP A 39 9.64 -28.85 -9.19
CA ASP A 39 11.05 -28.98 -8.83
C ASP A 39 11.53 -27.70 -8.13
N PRO A 40 11.78 -27.74 -6.81
CA PRO A 40 12.27 -26.59 -6.05
C PRO A 40 13.57 -26.00 -6.59
N ALA A 41 14.41 -26.80 -7.28
CA ALA A 41 15.67 -26.33 -7.83
C ALA A 41 15.48 -25.36 -9.02
N THR A 42 14.29 -25.34 -9.60
CA THR A 42 13.93 -24.45 -10.72
C THR A 42 13.07 -23.27 -10.30
N ALA A 43 12.79 -23.13 -9.00
CA ALA A 43 11.88 -22.12 -8.49
C ALA A 43 12.37 -20.70 -8.81
N GLU A 44 11.51 -19.89 -9.42
CA GLU A 44 11.81 -18.53 -9.84
C GLU A 44 10.63 -17.59 -9.60
N ILE A 45 10.97 -16.32 -9.37
CA ILE A 45 10.04 -15.20 -9.33
C ILE A 45 10.67 -14.05 -10.08
N SER A 46 9.84 -13.30 -10.82
CA SER A 46 10.25 -12.11 -11.54
C SER A 46 9.19 -11.03 -11.36
N LEU A 47 9.65 -9.78 -11.43
CA LEU A 47 8.85 -8.59 -11.22
C LEU A 47 9.09 -7.62 -12.38
N ASP A 48 8.01 -7.06 -12.89
CA ASP A 48 7.98 -5.85 -13.72
C ASP A 48 7.08 -4.84 -13.00
N ALA A 49 7.68 -3.72 -12.58
CA ALA A 49 7.00 -2.68 -11.82
C ALA A 49 6.94 -1.39 -12.64
N SER A 50 5.76 -0.76 -12.66
CA SER A 50 5.57 0.51 -13.38
C SER A 50 4.71 1.49 -12.59
N PRO A 51 5.15 2.76 -12.42
CA PRO A 51 4.32 3.76 -11.79
C PRO A 51 3.07 4.05 -12.65
N GLN A 52 1.91 4.11 -12.00
CA GLN A 52 0.63 4.51 -12.60
C GLN A 52 0.27 5.95 -12.20
N SER A 53 0.72 6.38 -11.03
CA SER A 53 0.58 7.73 -10.50
C SER A 53 1.70 8.02 -9.49
N ASP A 54 1.62 9.15 -8.78
CA ASP A 54 2.59 9.52 -7.74
C ASP A 54 2.62 8.53 -6.56
N THR A 55 1.52 7.81 -6.30
CA THR A 55 1.37 6.90 -5.16
C THR A 55 1.02 5.46 -5.53
N GLN A 56 0.67 5.19 -6.80
CA GLN A 56 0.22 3.87 -7.25
C GLN A 56 1.23 3.24 -8.20
N ILE A 57 1.59 1.99 -7.92
CA ILE A 57 2.51 1.20 -8.72
C ILE A 57 1.81 -0.06 -9.19
N ARG A 58 1.86 -0.32 -10.50
CA ARG A 58 1.42 -1.59 -11.09
C ARG A 58 2.55 -2.60 -10.96
N PHE A 59 2.26 -3.72 -10.30
CA PHE A 59 3.13 -4.88 -10.18
C PHE A 59 2.65 -5.97 -11.12
N VAL A 60 3.57 -6.53 -11.90
CA VAL A 60 3.35 -7.73 -12.70
C VAL A 60 4.34 -8.79 -12.24
N VAL A 61 3.84 -9.76 -11.49
CA VAL A 61 4.66 -10.83 -10.90
C VAL A 61 4.47 -12.10 -11.72
N THR A 62 5.58 -12.70 -12.15
CA THR A 62 5.58 -14.00 -12.84
C THR A 62 6.40 -15.01 -12.03
N THR A 63 5.87 -16.20 -11.81
CA THR A 63 6.50 -17.26 -11.02
C THR A 63 6.10 -18.65 -11.52
N ASN A 64 6.96 -19.63 -11.30
CA ASN A 64 6.66 -21.06 -11.48
C ASN A 64 6.37 -21.77 -10.15
N LEU A 65 6.25 -21.04 -9.04
CA LEU A 65 5.85 -21.62 -7.75
C LEU A 65 4.46 -22.27 -7.85
N PRO A 66 4.21 -23.36 -7.09
CA PRO A 66 2.88 -23.93 -6.97
C PRO A 66 1.94 -22.90 -6.33
N THR A 67 1.01 -22.34 -7.11
CA THR A 67 0.04 -21.35 -6.63
C THR A 67 -1.19 -22.03 -6.01
N PRO A 68 -1.96 -21.33 -5.15
CA PRO A 68 -1.72 -19.97 -4.66
C PRO A 68 -0.60 -19.89 -3.62
N VAL A 69 0.12 -18.76 -3.58
CA VAL A 69 1.10 -18.42 -2.52
C VAL A 69 0.96 -16.97 -2.08
N GLU A 70 1.39 -16.64 -0.88
CA GLU A 70 1.50 -15.27 -0.39
C GLU A 70 2.95 -14.78 -0.52
N VAL A 71 3.10 -13.52 -0.93
CA VAL A 71 4.38 -12.81 -1.04
C VAL A 71 4.30 -11.47 -0.31
N MET A 72 5.45 -10.94 0.08
CA MET A 72 5.56 -9.56 0.56
C MET A 72 5.87 -8.71 -0.65
N ALA A 73 4.97 -7.80 -1.02
CA ALA A 73 5.22 -6.82 -2.06
C ALA A 73 5.50 -5.48 -1.39
N GLY A 74 6.49 -4.74 -1.88
CA GLY A 74 6.84 -3.47 -1.29
C GLY A 74 7.57 -2.52 -2.23
N VAL A 75 7.71 -1.29 -1.78
CA VAL A 75 8.60 -0.29 -2.36
C VAL A 75 9.43 0.32 -1.23
N ALA A 76 10.73 0.42 -1.44
CA ALA A 76 11.65 1.06 -0.51
C ALA A 76 12.46 2.13 -1.25
N LEU A 77 12.70 3.28 -0.61
CA LEU A 77 13.53 4.34 -1.20
C LEU A 77 14.92 3.76 -1.51
N ALA A 78 15.42 3.99 -2.72
CA ALA A 78 16.66 3.37 -3.19
C ALA A 78 17.88 3.92 -2.44
N GLY A 79 18.87 3.05 -2.19
CA GLY A 79 20.15 3.45 -1.59
C GLY A 79 20.08 3.85 -0.11
N GLN A 80 19.12 3.32 0.63
CA GLN A 80 19.09 3.43 2.09
C GLN A 80 20.16 2.53 2.73
N LYS A 81 20.86 3.06 3.73
CA LYS A 81 21.84 2.34 4.54
C LYS A 81 21.15 1.59 5.69
N PRO A 82 21.81 0.58 6.28
CA PRO A 82 21.23 -0.19 7.39
C PRO A 82 20.84 0.64 8.64
N ASP A 83 21.48 1.79 8.85
CA ASP A 83 21.25 2.70 9.97
C ASP A 83 20.27 3.86 9.63
N ASP A 84 19.86 3.98 8.37
CA ASP A 84 18.90 5.00 7.93
C ASP A 84 17.50 4.73 8.51
N VAL A 85 16.66 5.77 8.56
CA VAL A 85 15.23 5.56 8.80
C VAL A 85 14.64 4.91 7.57
N PHE A 86 14.06 3.72 7.73
CA PHE A 86 13.35 3.07 6.63
C PHE A 86 12.20 3.95 6.09
N ILE A 87 12.28 4.26 4.80
CA ILE A 87 11.28 4.93 3.99
C ILE A 87 10.79 3.92 2.95
N GLY A 88 9.55 3.48 3.10
CA GLY A 88 8.94 2.52 2.20
C GLY A 88 7.55 2.09 2.66
N HIS A 89 6.93 1.26 1.85
CA HIS A 89 5.62 0.66 2.11
C HIS A 89 5.61 -0.78 1.64
N SER A 90 5.02 -1.68 2.43
CA SER A 90 4.91 -3.08 2.05
C SER A 90 3.61 -3.68 2.57
N GLU A 91 3.09 -4.65 1.82
CA GLU A 91 1.89 -5.39 2.14
C GLU A 91 1.98 -6.85 1.67
N ARG A 92 1.11 -7.69 2.22
CA ARG A 92 1.00 -9.09 1.80
C ARG A 92 0.06 -9.19 0.60
N VAL A 93 0.48 -9.93 -0.41
CA VAL A 93 -0.29 -10.14 -1.64
C VAL A 93 -0.35 -11.63 -1.95
N THR A 94 -1.52 -12.12 -2.38
CA THR A 94 -1.68 -13.50 -2.84
C THR A 94 -1.45 -13.58 -4.35
N LEU A 95 -0.47 -14.39 -4.77
CA LEU A 95 -0.29 -14.79 -6.16
C LEU A 95 -1.20 -15.98 -6.45
N ALA A 96 -2.27 -15.74 -7.19
CA ALA A 96 -3.28 -16.76 -7.48
C ALA A 96 -2.94 -17.65 -8.68
N SER A 97 -2.01 -17.22 -9.54
CA SER A 97 -1.58 -17.95 -10.72
C SER A 97 -0.13 -17.63 -11.07
N SER A 98 0.44 -18.33 -12.07
CA SER A 98 1.82 -18.13 -12.52
C SER A 98 2.12 -16.71 -13.00
N ARG A 99 1.10 -15.91 -13.33
CA ARG A 99 1.21 -14.49 -13.62
C ARG A 99 0.10 -13.73 -12.90
N THR A 100 0.47 -12.89 -11.95
CA THR A 100 -0.48 -12.08 -11.18
C THR A 100 -0.16 -10.60 -11.36
N GLU A 101 -1.19 -9.80 -11.62
CA GLU A 101 -1.11 -8.35 -11.73
C GLU A 101 -1.91 -7.69 -10.60
N PHE A 102 -1.34 -6.70 -9.94
CA PHE A 102 -1.99 -5.94 -8.88
C PHE A 102 -1.42 -4.52 -8.80
N VAL A 103 -2.08 -3.66 -8.01
CA VAL A 103 -1.63 -2.29 -7.75
C VAL A 103 -1.29 -2.16 -6.27
N LEU A 104 -0.07 -1.74 -5.99
CA LEU A 104 0.36 -1.33 -4.65
C LEU A 104 0.07 0.17 -4.50
N ASP A 105 -0.75 0.54 -3.51
CA ASP A 105 -1.11 1.93 -3.23
C ASP A 105 -0.44 2.45 -1.95
N THR A 106 0.57 3.29 -2.14
CA THR A 106 1.39 3.85 -1.07
C THR A 106 0.72 5.01 -0.33
N SER A 107 -0.49 5.43 -0.71
CA SER A 107 -1.24 6.46 0.03
C SER A 107 -1.61 6.03 1.45
N SER A 108 -1.64 4.72 1.72
CA SER A 108 -1.85 4.14 3.04
C SER A 108 -0.55 3.92 3.83
N ALA A 109 0.61 4.31 3.28
CA ALA A 109 1.86 4.25 4.00
C ALA A 109 1.77 5.08 5.28
N ARG A 110 2.43 4.61 6.35
CA ARG A 110 2.41 5.26 7.66
C ARG A 110 2.83 6.72 7.57
N ASN A 111 3.82 7.00 6.74
CA ASN A 111 4.29 8.32 6.37
C ASN A 111 4.17 8.44 4.85
N ALA A 112 3.77 9.61 4.36
CA ALA A 112 3.76 9.86 2.92
C ALA A 112 5.18 9.67 2.36
N LEU A 113 5.29 8.89 1.29
CA LEU A 113 6.59 8.61 0.68
C LEU A 113 7.05 9.85 -0.11
N PRO A 114 8.30 10.31 0.02
CA PRO A 114 8.82 11.42 -0.77
C PRO A 114 8.90 11.08 -2.26
N SER A 115 9.18 12.09 -3.08
CA SER A 115 9.56 11.87 -4.48
C SER A 115 10.96 11.22 -4.54
N GLY A 116 11.19 10.33 -5.51
CA GLY A 116 12.52 9.73 -5.69
C GLY A 116 12.56 8.42 -6.46
N GLU A 117 13.75 7.81 -6.47
CA GLU A 117 13.96 6.44 -6.95
C GLU A 117 13.66 5.43 -5.84
N TYR A 118 12.94 4.37 -6.20
CA TYR A 118 12.53 3.30 -5.30
C TYR A 118 12.91 1.94 -5.89
N ASP A 119 13.28 1.01 -5.02
CA ASP A 119 13.35 -0.41 -5.30
C ASP A 119 11.96 -1.00 -5.00
N ALA A 120 11.24 -1.43 -6.04
CA ALA A 120 10.05 -2.23 -5.93
C ALA A 120 10.46 -3.69 -5.75
N GLU A 121 9.94 -4.37 -4.73
CA GLU A 121 10.36 -5.70 -4.34
C GLU A 121 9.18 -6.64 -4.17
N VAL A 122 9.41 -7.91 -4.50
CA VAL A 122 8.52 -9.02 -4.14
C VAL A 122 9.36 -10.15 -3.57
N SER A 123 9.04 -10.54 -2.33
CA SER A 123 9.77 -11.59 -1.61
C SER A 123 8.82 -12.72 -1.20
N PHE A 124 9.19 -13.94 -1.58
CA PHE A 124 8.52 -15.17 -1.17
C PHE A 124 9.35 -15.87 -0.09
N TYR A 125 8.71 -16.18 1.03
CA TYR A 125 9.30 -16.96 2.13
C TYR A 125 8.50 -18.24 2.35
N PRO A 126 9.10 -19.43 2.15
CA PRO A 126 8.37 -20.70 2.16
C PRO A 126 7.60 -20.98 3.44
N ARG A 127 8.12 -20.55 4.60
CA ARG A 127 7.52 -20.82 5.91
C ARG A 127 6.12 -20.24 6.05
N TRP A 128 5.89 -19.03 5.54
CA TRP A 128 4.62 -18.33 5.68
C TRP A 128 3.90 -18.14 4.34
N GLY A 129 4.63 -17.93 3.24
CA GLY A 129 4.06 -17.73 1.90
C GLY A 129 3.27 -18.94 1.40
N ALA A 130 3.56 -20.14 1.91
CA ALA A 130 2.84 -21.37 1.60
C ALA A 130 1.94 -21.84 2.76
N GLU A 131 1.76 -21.04 3.82
CA GLU A 131 0.96 -21.43 5.00
C GLU A 131 -0.52 -21.53 4.66
N ASN A 132 -1.06 -20.52 3.97
CA ASN A 132 -2.47 -20.44 3.56
C ASN A 132 -2.69 -20.79 2.08
N GLY A 133 -1.65 -21.30 1.42
CA GLY A 133 -1.62 -21.54 -0.01
C GLY A 133 -1.36 -23.01 -0.36
N ASN A 134 -0.61 -23.23 -1.43
CA ASN A 134 -0.22 -24.55 -1.88
C ASN A 134 0.93 -25.10 -1.02
N PRO A 135 0.74 -26.23 -0.31
CA PRO A 135 1.77 -26.78 0.57
C PRO A 135 3.02 -27.24 -0.18
N ALA A 136 2.94 -27.53 -1.48
CA ALA A 136 4.11 -27.89 -2.29
C ALA A 136 5.12 -26.74 -2.41
N ALA A 137 4.69 -25.49 -2.26
CA ALA A 137 5.60 -24.33 -2.28
C ALA A 137 6.48 -24.24 -1.02
N LYS A 138 6.22 -25.02 0.05
CA LYS A 138 7.07 -25.05 1.27
C LYS A 138 8.47 -25.60 1.02
N THR A 139 8.67 -26.35 -0.06
CA THR A 139 9.96 -26.94 -0.42
C THR A 139 10.81 -26.02 -1.29
N ALA A 140 10.23 -24.95 -1.84
CA ALA A 140 10.95 -23.92 -2.58
C ALA A 140 11.95 -23.19 -1.65
N PRO A 141 13.04 -22.61 -2.20
CA PRO A 141 13.87 -21.67 -1.46
C PRO A 141 13.14 -20.33 -1.23
N GLU A 142 13.75 -19.47 -0.42
CA GLU A 142 13.37 -18.05 -0.41
C GLU A 142 13.70 -17.43 -1.77
N LEU A 143 12.77 -16.64 -2.30
CA LEU A 143 12.92 -16.00 -3.60
C LEU A 143 12.63 -14.51 -3.47
N GLU A 144 13.34 -13.71 -4.25
CA GLU A 144 13.22 -12.26 -4.27
C GLU A 144 13.36 -11.77 -5.71
N ALA A 145 12.54 -10.81 -6.08
CA ALA A 145 12.67 -10.05 -7.33
C ALA A 145 12.54 -8.56 -7.03
N THR A 146 13.38 -7.77 -7.68
CA THR A 146 13.44 -6.32 -7.50
C THR A 146 13.41 -5.62 -8.86
N ASP A 147 12.74 -4.48 -8.93
CA ASP A 147 12.74 -3.58 -10.08
C ASP A 147 12.89 -2.12 -9.61
N ARG A 148 13.50 -1.27 -10.43
CA ARG A 148 13.81 0.12 -10.07
C ARG A 148 12.77 1.04 -10.71
N ILE A 149 12.08 1.83 -9.89
CA ILE A 149 11.05 2.77 -10.34
C ILE A 149 11.30 4.18 -9.83
N THR A 150 10.63 5.16 -10.44
CA THR A 150 10.61 6.54 -9.96
C THR A 150 9.19 6.92 -9.56
N LEU A 151 9.02 7.45 -8.35
CA LEU A 151 7.73 7.89 -7.82
C LEU A 151 7.71 9.40 -7.59
N GLY A 152 6.57 10.02 -7.86
CA GLY A 152 6.31 11.42 -7.50
C GLY A 152 6.06 11.61 -6.00
N GLY A 153 5.50 10.59 -5.33
CA GLY A 153 5.29 10.59 -3.88
C GLY A 153 4.48 11.79 -3.38
N SER A 154 4.86 12.33 -2.22
CA SER A 154 4.28 13.52 -1.61
C SER A 154 4.73 14.84 -2.25
N GLY A 155 5.68 14.79 -3.20
CA GLY A 155 6.38 15.96 -3.73
C GLY A 155 7.49 16.51 -2.81
N GLU A 156 7.71 15.90 -1.65
CA GLU A 156 8.85 16.20 -0.77
C GLU A 156 10.15 15.60 -1.32
N ASP A 157 11.29 16.27 -1.07
CA ASP A 157 12.61 15.73 -1.38
C ASP A 157 13.07 14.71 -0.32
N ARG A 158 13.94 13.78 -0.73
CA ARG A 158 14.56 12.78 0.15
C ARG A 158 15.19 13.39 1.40
N ALA A 159 15.99 14.45 1.27
CA ALA A 159 16.72 15.02 2.39
C ALA A 159 15.79 15.63 3.44
N ASP A 160 14.68 16.22 2.99
CA ASP A 160 13.65 16.77 3.89
C ASP A 160 12.90 15.65 4.60
N ALA A 161 12.57 14.56 3.89
CA ALA A 161 11.92 13.40 4.49
C ALA A 161 12.81 12.69 5.52
N GLU A 162 14.10 12.52 5.23
CA GLU A 162 15.10 11.97 6.16
C GLU A 162 15.23 12.85 7.40
N ARG A 163 15.37 14.18 7.21
CA ARG A 163 15.44 15.15 8.30
C ARG A 163 14.19 15.11 9.17
N ARG A 164 12.99 15.11 8.59
CA ARG A 164 11.73 14.99 9.32
C ARG A 164 11.72 13.72 10.16
N ASN A 165 12.07 12.59 9.56
CA ASN A 165 12.10 11.30 10.25
C ASN A 165 13.08 11.28 11.43
N GLU A 166 14.26 11.90 11.28
CA GLU A 166 15.22 12.05 12.37
C GLU A 166 14.68 12.91 13.52
N LEU A 167 14.02 14.03 13.20
CA LEU A 167 13.39 14.90 14.20
C LEU A 167 12.25 14.17 14.93
N GLN A 168 11.40 13.45 14.21
CA GLN A 168 10.34 12.62 14.80
C GLN A 168 10.92 11.55 15.73
N ARG A 169 11.95 10.83 15.28
CA ARG A 169 12.64 9.82 16.10
C ARG A 169 13.22 10.45 17.37
N TRP A 170 13.83 11.63 17.26
CA TRP A 170 14.34 12.35 18.41
C TRP A 170 13.22 12.72 19.39
N VAL A 171 12.08 13.23 18.91
CA VAL A 171 10.93 13.53 19.76
C VAL A 171 10.44 12.28 20.48
N MET A 172 10.22 11.18 19.76
CA MET A 172 9.75 9.92 20.32
C MET A 172 10.72 9.36 21.37
N GLY A 173 12.03 9.55 21.19
CA GLY A 173 13.06 9.05 22.11
C GLY A 173 13.35 9.94 23.31
N ASN A 174 13.06 11.24 23.24
CA ASN A 174 13.49 12.22 24.26
C ASN A 174 12.34 12.92 24.96
N ILE A 175 11.14 12.97 24.36
CA ILE A 175 10.02 13.76 24.86
C ILE A 175 8.95 12.82 25.43
N GLY A 176 8.97 12.69 26.76
CA GLY A 176 7.91 12.03 27.52
C GLY A 176 6.86 13.01 28.04
N MET A 177 5.86 12.48 28.75
CA MET A 177 4.92 13.29 29.52
C MET A 177 5.64 14.04 30.64
N ASN A 178 5.18 15.26 30.95
CA ASN A 178 5.71 16.13 32.01
C ASN A 178 7.13 16.67 31.76
N VAL A 179 7.65 16.57 30.54
CA VAL A 179 8.91 17.24 30.18
C VAL A 179 8.71 18.75 30.27
N PRO A 180 9.57 19.50 30.99
CA PRO A 180 9.46 20.94 31.08
C PRO A 180 9.42 21.61 29.71
N TRP A 181 8.46 22.51 29.50
CA TRP A 181 8.36 23.27 28.27
C TRP A 181 9.42 24.35 28.24
N ASN A 182 10.42 24.18 27.37
CA ASN A 182 11.39 25.19 27.01
C ASN A 182 11.33 25.40 25.50
N ARG A 183 10.56 26.40 25.09
CA ARG A 183 10.34 26.72 23.67
C ARG A 183 11.65 26.95 22.92
N GLU A 184 12.57 27.71 23.50
CA GLU A 184 13.85 28.04 22.85
C GLU A 184 14.66 26.77 22.56
N ASN A 185 14.77 25.86 23.53
CA ASN A 185 15.46 24.59 23.34
C ASN A 185 14.81 23.70 22.28
N PHE A 186 13.47 23.66 22.25
CA PHE A 186 12.76 22.89 21.23
C PHE A 186 12.91 23.52 19.85
N GLU A 187 12.74 24.83 19.72
CA GLU A 187 12.88 25.53 18.44
C GLU A 187 14.31 25.49 17.89
N ALA A 188 15.31 25.49 18.77
CA ALA A 188 16.71 25.31 18.37
C ALA A 188 16.97 23.94 17.71
N ARG A 189 16.17 22.91 18.03
CA ARG A 189 16.32 21.55 17.49
C ARG A 189 15.36 21.24 16.37
N LEU A 190 14.08 21.58 16.56
CA LEU A 190 12.95 21.21 15.70
C LEU A 190 12.57 22.30 14.71
N GLY A 191 13.23 23.46 14.75
CA GLY A 191 12.84 24.63 13.97
C GLY A 191 11.69 25.42 14.63
N PRO A 192 11.27 26.53 14.02
CA PRO A 192 10.28 27.44 14.61
C PRO A 192 8.92 26.76 14.78
N ALA A 193 8.28 26.98 15.93
CA ALA A 193 6.96 26.43 16.22
C ALA A 193 5.84 27.40 15.81
N GLN A 194 4.77 26.85 15.25
CA GLN A 194 3.49 27.52 15.05
C GLN A 194 2.61 27.29 16.27
N LYS A 195 2.29 28.36 17.00
CA LYS A 195 1.43 28.28 18.18
C LYS A 195 -0.03 28.40 17.79
N GLY A 196 -0.85 27.43 18.20
CA GLY A 196 -2.29 27.40 18.02
C GLY A 196 -3.05 27.05 19.31
N PRO A 197 -4.39 27.17 19.29
CA PRO A 197 -5.23 26.68 20.38
C PRO A 197 -5.23 25.14 20.42
N SER A 198 -5.35 24.55 21.61
CA SER A 198 -5.61 23.10 21.76
C SER A 198 -7.09 22.85 22.07
N THR A 199 -7.66 21.79 21.47
CA THR A 199 -9.01 21.30 21.74
C THR A 199 -9.07 20.37 22.96
N MET A 200 -7.92 19.82 23.40
CA MET A 200 -7.84 18.92 24.56
C MET A 200 -8.36 19.57 25.85
N SER A 201 -8.03 20.84 26.10
CA SER A 201 -8.56 21.63 27.21
C SER A 201 -8.10 23.09 27.10
N ARG A 202 -8.88 24.01 27.68
CA ARG A 202 -8.54 25.45 27.80
C ARG A 202 -7.20 25.75 28.49
N LEU A 203 -6.61 24.75 29.15
CA LEU A 203 -5.33 24.86 29.84
C LEU A 203 -4.13 24.50 28.95
N HIS A 204 -4.36 24.10 27.69
CA HIS A 204 -3.29 23.69 26.77
C HIS A 204 -3.14 24.66 25.59
N ASP A 205 -1.91 24.74 25.12
CA ASP A 205 -1.53 25.30 23.83
C ASP A 205 -1.05 24.17 22.91
N ALA A 206 -1.34 24.28 21.62
CA ALA A 206 -0.73 23.44 20.59
C ALA A 206 0.48 24.17 19.99
N TYR A 207 1.62 23.51 19.92
CA TYR A 207 2.82 24.01 19.24
C TYR A 207 3.22 23.03 18.15
N TYR A 208 2.87 23.36 16.90
CA TYR A 208 3.21 22.56 15.73
C TYR A 208 4.60 22.92 15.21
N PHE A 209 5.44 21.91 14.97
CA PHE A 209 6.79 22.03 14.43
C PHE A 209 6.80 21.48 13.00
N PRO A 210 6.77 22.34 11.96
CA PRO A 210 6.62 21.89 10.58
C PRO A 210 7.74 20.97 10.10
N ASP A 211 8.99 21.25 10.45
CA ASP A 211 10.15 20.44 10.03
C ASP A 211 10.08 19.00 10.58
N ALA A 212 9.43 18.79 11.72
CA ALA A 212 9.24 17.48 12.32
C ALA A 212 7.87 16.87 11.97
N ASP A 213 6.94 17.64 11.39
CA ASP A 213 5.53 17.30 11.28
C ASP A 213 4.95 16.75 12.61
N MET A 214 5.16 17.50 13.70
CA MET A 214 4.72 17.10 15.03
C MET A 214 4.14 18.26 15.82
N THR A 215 3.09 17.99 16.59
CA THR A 215 2.50 18.96 17.52
C THR A 215 2.71 18.56 18.96
N PHE A 216 3.15 19.51 19.80
CA PHE A 216 3.23 19.35 21.24
C PHE A 216 2.04 20.05 21.90
N LEU A 217 1.31 19.32 22.74
CA LEU A 217 0.26 19.87 23.60
C LEU A 217 0.85 20.22 24.96
N VAL A 218 0.95 21.52 25.22
CA VAL A 218 1.69 22.07 26.37
C VAL A 218 0.70 22.61 27.39
N ASN A 219 0.82 22.14 28.64
CA ASN A 219 0.01 22.64 29.74
C ASN A 219 0.54 24.02 30.20
N ARG A 220 -0.27 25.06 30.05
CA ARG A 220 0.09 26.45 30.39
C ARG A 220 0.33 26.66 31.89
N LEU A 221 -0.36 25.91 32.76
CA LEU A 221 -0.26 26.09 34.21
C LEU A 221 0.99 25.45 34.78
N LYS A 222 1.36 24.29 34.25
CA LYS A 222 2.53 23.52 34.72
C LYS A 222 3.79 23.78 33.91
N ASN A 223 3.67 24.45 32.77
CA ASN A 223 4.74 24.69 31.81
C ASN A 223 5.45 23.38 31.42
N GLU A 224 4.68 22.38 31.01
CA GLU A 224 5.18 21.04 30.65
C GLU A 224 4.49 20.52 29.39
N VAL A 225 5.21 19.71 28.61
CA VAL A 225 4.64 18.93 27.50
C VAL A 225 3.78 17.83 28.11
N THR A 226 2.48 17.85 27.80
CA THR A 226 1.55 16.82 28.25
C THR A 226 1.60 15.62 27.33
N VAL A 227 1.60 15.86 26.02
CA VAL A 227 1.66 14.82 24.99
C VAL A 227 2.14 15.42 23.66
N TRP A 228 2.64 14.57 22.78
CA TRP A 228 2.94 14.91 21.39
C TRP A 228 2.11 14.06 20.43
N ARG A 229 1.97 14.56 19.20
CA ARG A 229 1.27 13.92 18.10
C ARG A 229 2.01 14.17 16.79
N VAL A 230 1.86 13.26 15.84
CA VAL A 230 2.27 13.49 14.45
C VAL A 230 1.20 14.36 13.76
N GLY A 231 1.62 15.26 12.89
CA GLY A 231 0.74 16.20 12.20
C GLY A 231 0.53 17.53 12.94
N ASP A 232 -0.05 18.49 12.22
CA ASP A 232 -0.66 19.71 12.76
C ASP A 232 -2.02 19.36 13.38
N VAL A 233 -2.03 19.08 14.69
CA VAL A 233 -3.23 18.60 15.39
C VAL A 233 -3.43 19.34 16.71
N THR A 234 -4.68 19.42 17.16
CA THR A 234 -5.05 20.19 18.35
C THR A 234 -5.43 19.33 19.58
N GLU A 235 -5.44 17.98 19.46
CA GLU A 235 -5.82 16.98 20.50
C GLU A 235 -5.03 15.65 20.48
#